data_AF-A0A8T0MGC8-F1
#
_entry.id   AF-A0A8T0MGC8-F1
#
_cell.length_a   1.000
_cell.length_b   1.000
_cell.length_c   1.000
_cell.angle_alpha   90.00
_cell.angle_beta   90.00
_cell.angle_gamma   90.00
#
_symmetry.space_group_name_H-M   'P 1'
#
loop_
_entity.id
_entity.type
_entity.pdbx_description
1 polymer ?
#
loop_
_entity_poly.entity_id
_entity_poly.type
_entity_poly.pdbx_seq_one_letter_code
_entity_poly.pdbx_strand_id
1 'polypeptide(L)'
;MRCHNVSKEERSKLVSGAIRKMDGKYLDIAGSHVTARVLQTCVKWCSQSERDAIFDDLQPHLLTLSRKKYAVFLVKKLIELATKKQFASFISSLHGHVAKLLPHTIGAAVVDYAFQRATQPQKRQLLLELYSTELQLFKDLTVQSSCSLLETISKLGLQKSSVLQYMTIEIQKILEKGTVEYFIVHTAILEYFTIADKTSALDVIRQLIPLLTQGASIIDEDEPSIATELPKKTKSKKKRLSEPLIVRIMQTKEGLKLAISCLKYGSAKERKKIIKSLKGHIMKLALNDFGCLFLISIISIVDDTKLVSKIVIQELAKNLKQLILHKNGRRPLLQLLHPLCSRYLSPADLACLSYNVPSLSSREGEASDSATEVISENKVDAVTDKEPDGLEGTQIVSESKKDPSQRRHELLIKSGLAEALVQSCIEDVGELLRTNFGKELLYEVAVGGKDNVLEGVTDRVHMLHDAIASDAAQPKTEDIEHAFENFFSSRVIRRMIIDCPAFAVTLWRKALKGKCKIWAEGHSSKVVTAFLESPSSEVKDLAKHELQPLIDTGILKVPDHKAMEK
;
A
#
# COMPACT_ATOMS: atom_id res chain seq x y z
N MET A 1 20.07 -26.16 21.96
CA MET A 1 19.41 -26.10 20.63
C MET A 1 18.89 -24.71 20.24
N ARG A 2 18.23 -23.95 21.14
CA ARG A 2 17.67 -22.61 20.80
C ARG A 2 18.66 -21.44 20.92
N CYS A 3 19.81 -21.64 21.58
CA CYS A 3 20.82 -20.59 21.77
C CYS A 3 21.54 -20.24 20.45
N HIS A 4 21.85 -18.96 20.25
CA HIS A 4 22.51 -18.46 19.04
C HIS A 4 23.95 -18.93 18.87
N ASN A 5 24.63 -19.24 19.98
CA ASN A 5 26.04 -19.64 20.02
C ASN A 5 26.30 -21.12 19.69
N VAL A 6 25.29 -21.89 19.29
CA VAL A 6 25.45 -23.29 18.88
C VAL A 6 25.72 -23.35 17.38
N SER A 7 26.83 -23.99 16.98
CA SER A 7 27.17 -24.21 15.57
C SER A 7 26.07 -24.98 14.82
N LYS A 8 26.03 -24.87 13.49
CA LYS A 8 25.00 -25.51 12.68
C LYS A 8 25.09 -27.04 12.78
N GLU A 9 26.31 -27.57 12.78
CA GLU A 9 26.63 -28.98 12.84
C GLU A 9 26.26 -29.57 14.21
N GLU A 10 26.63 -28.88 15.29
CA GLU A 10 26.27 -29.29 16.65
C GLU A 10 24.75 -29.22 16.88
N ARG A 11 24.10 -28.16 16.39
CA ARG A 11 22.65 -28.03 16.46
C ARG A 11 21.96 -29.18 15.74
N SER A 12 22.42 -29.54 14.54
CA SER A 12 21.89 -30.66 13.78
C SER A 12 22.05 -31.98 14.55
N LYS A 13 23.22 -32.28 15.11
CA LYS A 13 23.44 -33.48 15.93
C LYS A 13 22.50 -33.58 17.13
N LEU A 14 22.34 -32.47 17.87
CA LEU A 14 21.43 -32.41 19.02
C LEU A 14 19.97 -32.61 18.62
N VAL A 15 19.56 -32.02 17.49
CA VAL A 15 18.20 -32.13 16.96
C VAL A 15 17.91 -33.57 16.52
N SER A 16 18.79 -34.19 15.75
CA SER A 16 18.64 -35.59 15.34
C SER A 16 18.58 -36.54 16.55
N GLY A 17 19.43 -36.31 17.57
CA GLY A 17 19.38 -37.07 18.82
C GLY A 17 18.06 -36.88 19.58
N ALA A 18 17.48 -35.69 19.54
CA ALA A 18 16.19 -35.42 20.15
C ALA A 18 15.04 -36.09 19.38
N ILE A 19 15.04 -36.01 18.05
CA ILE A 19 14.01 -36.62 17.18
C ILE A 19 13.96 -38.14 17.39
N ARG A 20 15.12 -38.82 17.43
CA ARG A 20 15.17 -40.27 17.70
C ARG A 20 14.52 -40.65 19.04
N LYS A 21 14.60 -39.78 20.06
CA LYS A 21 13.95 -40.04 21.37
C LYS A 21 12.44 -39.78 21.34
N MET A 22 11.97 -39.00 20.38
CA MET A 22 10.56 -38.64 20.19
C MET A 22 9.83 -39.57 19.24
N ASP A 23 10.56 -40.48 18.58
CA ASP A 23 10.04 -41.38 17.57
C ASP A 23 8.87 -42.23 18.11
N GLY A 24 7.81 -42.34 17.30
CA GLY A 24 6.55 -42.99 17.68
C GLY A 24 5.70 -42.23 18.72
N LYS A 25 6.10 -41.03 19.16
CA LYS A 25 5.38 -40.22 20.17
C LYS A 25 5.12 -38.78 19.72
N TYR A 26 5.24 -38.50 18.41
CA TYR A 26 5.14 -37.13 17.91
C TYR A 26 3.78 -36.50 18.22
N LEU A 27 2.69 -37.26 18.12
CA LEU A 27 1.34 -36.76 18.43
C LEU A 27 1.18 -36.29 19.87
N ASP A 28 1.65 -37.08 20.84
CA ASP A 28 1.58 -36.73 22.28
C ASP A 28 2.41 -35.49 22.59
N ILE A 29 3.60 -35.41 22.00
CA ILE A 29 4.52 -34.29 22.15
C ILE A 29 3.94 -33.03 21.50
N ALA A 30 3.39 -33.14 20.29
CA ALA A 30 2.73 -32.05 19.59
C ALA A 30 1.51 -31.52 20.37
N GLY A 31 0.77 -32.40 21.04
CA GLY A 31 -0.40 -32.04 21.84
C GLY A 31 -0.08 -31.42 23.20
N SER A 32 1.15 -31.56 23.69
CA SER A 32 1.56 -31.15 25.04
C SER A 32 1.88 -29.65 25.13
N HIS A 33 1.38 -29.00 26.19
CA HIS A 33 1.67 -27.60 26.51
C HIS A 33 3.18 -27.31 26.64
N VAL A 34 3.95 -28.26 27.18
CA VAL A 34 5.37 -28.06 27.50
C VAL A 34 6.27 -28.46 26.33
N THR A 35 5.95 -29.57 25.67
CA THR A 35 6.88 -30.21 24.73
C THR A 35 6.61 -29.86 23.26
N ALA A 36 5.45 -29.29 22.91
CA ALA A 36 5.16 -28.87 21.53
C ALA A 36 6.21 -27.90 20.95
N ARG A 37 6.72 -26.97 21.78
CA ARG A 37 7.79 -26.03 21.38
C ARG A 37 9.14 -26.73 21.12
N VAL A 38 9.39 -27.85 21.79
CA VAL A 38 10.59 -28.66 21.57
C VAL A 38 10.51 -29.31 20.19
N LEU A 39 9.38 -29.94 19.86
CA LEU A 39 9.16 -30.53 18.54
C LEU A 39 9.18 -29.47 17.43
N GLN A 40 8.56 -28.31 17.64
CA GLN A 40 8.63 -27.17 16.71
C GLN A 40 10.09 -26.74 16.45
N THR A 41 10.91 -26.68 17.50
CA THR A 41 12.34 -26.35 17.37
C THR A 41 13.07 -27.43 16.58
N CYS A 42 12.77 -28.70 16.80
CA CYS A 42 13.36 -29.80 16.05
C CYS A 42 12.99 -29.72 14.57
N VAL A 43 11.70 -29.56 14.24
CA VAL A 43 11.21 -29.39 12.86
C VAL A 43 11.92 -28.24 12.14
N LYS A 44 12.21 -27.13 12.84
CA LYS A 44 12.90 -25.97 12.27
C LYS A 44 14.33 -26.28 11.82
N TRP A 45 15.02 -27.18 12.51
CA TRP A 45 16.48 -27.38 12.34
C TRP A 45 16.88 -28.79 11.89
N CYS A 46 15.94 -29.72 11.80
CA CYS A 46 16.19 -31.08 11.32
C CYS A 46 16.44 -31.12 9.81
N SER A 47 16.93 -32.27 9.35
CA SER A 47 17.05 -32.59 7.93
C SER A 47 15.68 -32.73 7.27
N GLN A 48 15.63 -32.64 5.93
CA GLN A 48 14.37 -32.80 5.20
C GLN A 48 13.77 -34.21 5.41
N SER A 49 14.59 -35.26 5.40
CA SER A 49 14.12 -36.64 5.62
C SER A 49 13.51 -36.85 7.01
N GLU A 50 14.12 -36.29 8.06
CA GLU A 50 13.53 -36.34 9.41
C GLU A 50 12.23 -35.54 9.49
N ARG A 51 12.18 -34.39 8.81
CA ARG A 51 10.96 -33.58 8.74
C ARG A 51 9.83 -34.32 8.02
N ASP A 52 10.15 -35.01 6.93
CA ASP A 52 9.18 -35.78 6.16
C ASP A 52 8.58 -36.90 7.02
N ALA A 53 9.40 -37.63 7.76
CA ALA A 53 8.93 -38.65 8.71
C ALA A 53 8.00 -38.06 9.80
N ILE A 54 8.36 -36.90 10.37
CA ILE A 54 7.51 -36.21 11.35
C ILE A 54 6.20 -35.75 10.71
N PHE A 55 6.26 -35.24 9.47
CA PHE A 55 5.07 -34.78 8.76
C PHE A 55 4.12 -35.95 8.51
N ASP A 56 4.64 -37.07 7.99
CA ASP A 56 3.85 -38.25 7.65
C ASP A 56 3.15 -38.84 8.89
N ASP A 57 3.85 -38.91 10.04
CA ASP A 57 3.26 -39.37 11.31
C ASP A 57 2.17 -38.41 11.83
N LEU A 58 2.38 -37.10 11.70
CA LEU A 58 1.43 -36.10 12.18
C LEU A 58 0.29 -35.80 11.19
N GLN A 59 0.43 -36.16 9.90
CA GLN A 59 -0.49 -35.81 8.82
C GLN A 59 -1.96 -36.10 9.16
N PRO A 60 -2.33 -37.30 9.68
CA PRO A 60 -3.72 -37.63 10.00
C PRO A 60 -4.32 -36.75 11.13
N HIS A 61 -3.45 -36.10 11.91
CA HIS A 61 -3.82 -35.34 13.11
C HIS A 61 -3.66 -33.82 12.94
N LEU A 62 -3.10 -33.34 11.83
CA LEU A 62 -2.81 -31.91 11.62
C LEU A 62 -4.05 -31.02 11.78
N LEU A 63 -5.22 -31.48 11.34
CA LEU A 63 -6.48 -30.76 11.50
C LEU A 63 -6.86 -30.57 12.98
N THR A 64 -6.74 -31.64 13.77
CA THR A 64 -6.98 -31.59 15.22
C THR A 64 -5.96 -30.71 15.93
N LEU A 65 -4.68 -30.83 15.55
CA LEU A 65 -3.60 -30.01 16.11
C LEU A 65 -3.76 -28.53 15.76
N SER A 66 -4.31 -28.20 14.59
CA SER A 66 -4.58 -26.81 14.16
C SER A 66 -5.51 -26.06 15.10
N ARG A 67 -6.29 -26.77 15.92
CA ARG A 67 -7.22 -26.20 16.90
C ARG A 67 -6.63 -26.08 18.30
N LYS A 68 -5.43 -26.62 18.55
CA LYS A 68 -4.78 -26.60 19.87
C LYS A 68 -3.84 -25.41 20.01
N LYS A 69 -3.96 -24.68 21.13
CA LYS A 69 -3.22 -23.43 21.43
C LYS A 69 -1.70 -23.52 21.24
N TYR A 70 -1.10 -24.65 21.61
CA TYR A 70 0.36 -24.84 21.54
C TYR A 70 0.81 -25.54 20.26
N ALA A 71 -0.02 -26.43 19.73
CA ALA A 71 0.31 -27.18 18.52
C ALA A 71 0.20 -26.32 17.25
N VAL A 72 -0.60 -25.25 17.27
CA VAL A 72 -0.78 -24.33 16.13
C VAL A 72 0.54 -23.83 15.54
N PHE A 73 1.54 -23.53 16.39
CA PHE A 73 2.85 -23.04 15.97
C PHE A 73 3.69 -24.13 15.32
N LEU A 74 3.58 -25.36 15.79
CA LEU A 74 4.20 -26.53 15.16
C LEU A 74 3.56 -26.78 13.80
N VAL A 75 2.23 -26.78 13.69
CA VAL A 75 1.51 -26.98 12.43
C VAL A 75 1.90 -25.91 11.40
N LYS A 76 1.90 -24.63 11.78
CA LYS A 76 2.39 -23.55 10.92
C LYS A 76 3.82 -23.79 10.44
N LYS A 77 4.72 -24.20 11.34
CA LYS A 77 6.13 -24.47 10.99
C LYS A 77 6.29 -25.69 10.07
N LEU A 78 5.46 -26.72 10.24
CA LEU A 78 5.41 -27.86 9.31
C LEU A 78 4.95 -27.42 7.92
N ILE A 79 3.87 -26.63 7.84
CA ILE A 79 3.35 -26.09 6.57
C ILE A 79 4.35 -25.17 5.87
N GLU A 80 5.07 -24.34 6.63
CA GLU A 80 6.13 -23.44 6.14
C GLU A 80 7.23 -24.21 5.40
N LEU A 81 7.55 -25.39 5.90
CA LEU A 81 8.69 -26.21 5.51
C LEU A 81 8.29 -27.47 4.74
N ALA A 82 7.00 -27.63 4.42
CA ALA A 82 6.45 -28.76 3.71
C ALA A 82 6.86 -28.73 2.23
N THR A 83 7.06 -29.91 1.65
CA THR A 83 7.18 -30.08 0.20
C THR A 83 5.86 -29.71 -0.48
N LYS A 84 5.89 -29.45 -1.81
CA LYS A 84 4.67 -29.16 -2.58
C LYS A 84 3.60 -30.25 -2.43
N LYS A 85 4.02 -31.53 -2.37
CA LYS A 85 3.13 -32.69 -2.19
C LYS A 85 2.50 -32.72 -0.81
N GLN A 86 3.30 -32.54 0.24
CA GLN A 86 2.82 -32.46 1.63
C GLN A 86 1.88 -31.27 1.83
N PHE A 87 2.22 -30.10 1.28
CA PHE A 87 1.37 -28.92 1.35
C PHE A 87 0.02 -29.13 0.63
N ALA A 88 0.04 -29.72 -0.58
CA ALA A 88 -1.20 -30.06 -1.28
C ALA A 88 -2.06 -31.06 -0.48
N SER A 89 -1.44 -32.08 0.12
CA SER A 89 -2.13 -33.02 1.01
C SER A 89 -2.75 -32.31 2.23
N PHE A 90 -2.04 -31.35 2.82
CA PHE A 90 -2.58 -30.53 3.91
C PHE A 90 -3.77 -29.69 3.46
N ILE A 91 -3.69 -29.03 2.29
CA ILE A 91 -4.83 -28.28 1.72
C ILE A 91 -6.03 -29.22 1.51
N SER A 92 -5.83 -30.43 0.99
CA SER A 92 -6.89 -31.43 0.87
C SER A 92 -7.49 -31.83 2.22
N SER A 93 -6.70 -31.86 3.29
CA SER A 93 -7.20 -32.14 4.65
C SER A 93 -8.04 -31.00 5.25
N LEU A 94 -7.86 -29.77 4.78
CA LEU A 94 -8.67 -28.61 5.18
C LEU A 94 -10.04 -28.56 4.50
N HIS A 95 -10.19 -29.26 3.36
CA HIS A 95 -11.44 -29.30 2.60
C HIS A 95 -12.60 -29.78 3.48
N GLY A 96 -13.72 -29.05 3.47
CA GLY A 96 -14.90 -29.34 4.29
C GLY A 96 -14.79 -28.89 5.76
N HIS A 97 -13.69 -28.22 6.12
CA HIS A 97 -13.44 -27.74 7.48
C HIS A 97 -13.13 -26.25 7.57
N VAL A 98 -12.93 -25.55 6.44
CA VAL A 98 -12.57 -24.13 6.40
C VAL A 98 -13.63 -23.26 7.08
N ALA A 99 -14.90 -23.43 6.74
CA ALA A 99 -16.00 -22.64 7.29
C ALA A 99 -16.13 -22.79 8.81
N LYS A 100 -15.77 -23.97 9.35
CA LYS A 100 -15.75 -24.25 10.79
C LYS A 100 -14.48 -23.71 11.49
N LEU A 101 -13.36 -23.64 10.78
CA LEU A 101 -12.07 -23.22 11.33
C LEU A 101 -11.88 -21.71 11.34
N LEU A 102 -12.42 -20.96 10.38
CA LEU A 102 -12.32 -19.50 10.35
C LEU A 102 -12.93 -18.79 11.59
N PRO A 103 -14.10 -19.18 12.11
CA PRO A 103 -14.59 -18.62 13.38
C PRO A 103 -13.87 -19.19 14.63
N HIS A 104 -12.89 -20.09 14.47
CA HIS A 104 -12.14 -20.67 15.58
C HIS A 104 -10.92 -19.81 15.94
N THR A 105 -10.86 -19.32 17.18
CA THR A 105 -9.83 -18.39 17.69
C THR A 105 -8.38 -18.82 17.45
N ILE A 106 -8.12 -20.13 17.34
CA ILE A 106 -6.79 -20.69 17.06
C ILE A 106 -6.70 -21.23 15.62
N GLY A 107 -7.82 -21.76 15.09
CA GLY A 107 -7.82 -22.56 13.86
C GLY A 107 -7.73 -21.68 12.62
N ALA A 108 -8.36 -20.51 12.67
CA ALA A 108 -8.35 -19.50 11.62
C ALA A 108 -6.92 -19.13 11.21
N ALA A 109 -6.02 -19.04 12.19
CA ALA A 109 -4.63 -18.68 11.97
C ALA A 109 -3.86 -19.70 11.13
N VAL A 110 -4.24 -20.99 11.17
CA VAL A 110 -3.62 -22.04 10.32
C VAL A 110 -4.20 -22.01 8.91
N VAL A 111 -5.53 -21.89 8.80
CA VAL A 111 -6.21 -21.78 7.50
C VAL A 111 -5.69 -20.58 6.74
N ASP A 112 -5.59 -19.43 7.40
CA ASP A 112 -5.06 -18.22 6.78
C ASP A 112 -3.59 -18.35 6.39
N TYR A 113 -2.77 -18.96 7.25
CA TYR A 113 -1.37 -19.24 6.92
C TYR A 113 -1.24 -20.14 5.68
N ALA A 114 -2.10 -21.14 5.55
CA ALA A 114 -2.17 -21.97 4.36
C ALA A 114 -2.66 -21.18 3.14
N PHE A 115 -3.69 -20.34 3.30
CA PHE A 115 -4.22 -19.48 2.24
C PHE A 115 -3.17 -18.52 1.69
N GLN A 116 -2.36 -17.89 2.55
CA GLN A 116 -1.29 -16.98 2.14
C GLN A 116 -0.23 -17.67 1.25
N ARG A 117 0.08 -18.94 1.54
CA ARG A 117 1.06 -19.74 0.79
C ARG A 117 0.49 -20.48 -0.42
N ALA A 118 -0.83 -20.60 -0.48
CA ALA A 118 -1.54 -21.33 -1.51
C ALA A 118 -1.37 -20.69 -2.90
N THR A 119 -1.27 -21.54 -3.91
CA THR A 119 -1.42 -21.14 -5.32
C THR A 119 -2.85 -20.64 -5.58
N GLN A 120 -3.10 -19.92 -6.68
CA GLN A 120 -4.44 -19.43 -6.99
C GLN A 120 -5.52 -20.54 -7.03
N PRO A 121 -5.28 -21.71 -7.65
CA PRO A 121 -6.20 -22.85 -7.56
C PRO A 121 -6.52 -23.31 -6.13
N GLN A 122 -5.49 -23.40 -5.28
CA GLN A 122 -5.63 -23.82 -3.88
C GLN A 122 -6.36 -22.76 -3.05
N LYS A 123 -6.10 -21.46 -3.28
CA LYS A 123 -6.87 -20.37 -2.67
C LYS A 123 -8.34 -20.48 -3.01
N ARG A 124 -8.66 -20.74 -4.28
CA ARG A 124 -10.04 -20.96 -4.73
C ARG A 124 -10.67 -22.14 -4.01
N GLN A 125 -9.96 -23.28 -3.92
CA GLN A 125 -10.43 -24.45 -3.20
C GLN A 125 -10.84 -24.13 -1.75
N LEU A 126 -10.00 -23.37 -1.02
CA LEU A 126 -10.28 -22.97 0.36
C LEU A 126 -11.49 -22.04 0.46
N LEU A 127 -11.70 -21.18 -0.53
CA LEU A 127 -12.79 -20.21 -0.56
C LEU A 127 -14.15 -20.80 -0.96
N LEU A 128 -14.19 -21.83 -1.82
CA LEU A 128 -15.44 -22.44 -2.29
C LEU A 128 -16.35 -22.91 -1.15
N GLU A 129 -15.76 -23.41 -0.06
CA GLU A 129 -16.50 -23.83 1.13
C GLU A 129 -17.28 -22.69 1.80
N LEU A 130 -16.83 -21.44 1.63
CA LEU A 130 -17.49 -20.26 2.18
C LEU A 130 -18.67 -19.80 1.32
N TYR A 131 -18.80 -20.28 0.08
CA TYR A 131 -19.83 -19.84 -0.86
C TYR A 131 -21.06 -20.74 -0.86
N SER A 132 -20.87 -22.05 -0.72
CA SER A 132 -21.97 -23.02 -0.62
C SER A 132 -21.46 -24.36 -0.10
N THR A 133 -22.31 -25.10 0.62
CA THR A 133 -22.05 -26.50 1.00
C THR A 133 -21.95 -27.43 -0.20
N GLU A 134 -22.71 -27.16 -1.27
CA GLU A 134 -22.74 -27.99 -2.48
C GLU A 134 -21.41 -27.95 -3.23
N LEU A 135 -20.70 -26.81 -3.17
CA LEU A 135 -19.40 -26.62 -3.80
C LEU A 135 -18.29 -27.48 -3.20
N GLN A 136 -18.50 -28.03 -2.00
CA GLN A 136 -17.60 -29.00 -1.39
C GLN A 136 -17.54 -30.32 -2.18
N LEU A 137 -18.57 -30.64 -2.97
CA LEU A 137 -18.65 -31.89 -3.72
C LEU A 137 -17.89 -31.83 -5.06
N PHE A 138 -17.63 -30.62 -5.57
CA PHE A 138 -17.05 -30.42 -6.88
C PHE A 138 -15.53 -30.18 -6.79
N LYS A 139 -14.75 -31.27 -6.76
CA LYS A 139 -13.28 -31.20 -6.73
C LYS A 139 -12.67 -30.63 -8.02
N ASP A 140 -13.33 -30.86 -9.16
CA ASP A 140 -12.80 -30.53 -10.50
C ASP A 140 -12.88 -29.05 -10.86
N LEU A 141 -13.68 -28.26 -10.13
CA LEU A 141 -13.80 -26.80 -10.33
C LEU A 141 -12.51 -26.04 -10.01
N THR A 142 -11.60 -26.67 -9.27
CA THR A 142 -10.34 -26.06 -8.82
C THR A 142 -9.28 -25.99 -9.92
N VAL A 143 -9.46 -26.70 -11.03
CA VAL A 143 -8.46 -26.84 -12.11
C VAL A 143 -8.56 -25.71 -13.14
N GLN A 144 -9.69 -24.99 -13.22
CA GLN A 144 -9.87 -23.90 -14.18
C GLN A 144 -9.29 -22.56 -13.68
N SER A 145 -8.71 -21.82 -14.62
CA SER A 145 -8.15 -20.48 -14.43
C SER A 145 -9.15 -19.51 -13.79
N SER A 146 -8.61 -18.60 -12.96
CA SER A 146 -9.25 -17.45 -12.29
C SER A 146 -10.67 -17.15 -12.76
N CYS A 147 -11.66 -17.56 -11.98
CA CYS A 147 -13.05 -17.20 -12.21
C CYS A 147 -13.60 -16.48 -10.98
N SER A 148 -14.27 -15.36 -11.21
CA SER A 148 -14.96 -14.60 -10.14
C SER A 148 -16.09 -15.43 -9.50
N LEU A 149 -16.57 -15.02 -8.32
CA LEU A 149 -17.74 -15.66 -7.69
C LEU A 149 -18.94 -15.70 -8.64
N LEU A 150 -19.21 -14.60 -9.34
CA LEU A 150 -20.30 -14.50 -10.29
C LEU A 150 -20.17 -15.49 -11.44
N GLU A 151 -18.95 -15.66 -11.99
CA GLU A 151 -18.69 -16.67 -13.01
C GLU A 151 -18.87 -18.09 -12.46
N THR A 152 -18.50 -18.36 -11.21
CA THR A 152 -18.73 -19.68 -10.59
C THR A 152 -20.21 -19.96 -10.46
N ILE A 153 -20.99 -18.99 -9.99
CA ILE A 153 -22.45 -19.10 -9.86
C ILE A 153 -23.07 -19.40 -11.24
N SER A 154 -22.67 -18.65 -12.26
CA SER A 154 -23.18 -18.81 -13.63
C SER A 154 -22.80 -20.16 -14.23
N LYS A 155 -21.52 -20.56 -14.18
CA LYS A 155 -21.03 -21.82 -14.75
C LYS A 155 -21.68 -23.06 -14.14
N LEU A 156 -22.02 -23.00 -12.86
CA LEU A 156 -22.61 -24.11 -12.11
C LEU A 156 -24.12 -24.06 -12.02
N GLY A 157 -24.76 -23.02 -12.55
CA GLY A 157 -26.21 -22.85 -12.45
C GLY A 157 -26.70 -22.69 -11.01
N LEU A 158 -25.86 -22.16 -10.11
CA LEU A 158 -26.25 -21.95 -8.72
C LEU A 158 -27.24 -20.78 -8.60
N GLN A 159 -28.18 -20.88 -7.67
CA GLN A 159 -29.01 -19.73 -7.32
C GLN A 159 -28.23 -18.71 -6.49
N LYS A 160 -28.09 -17.49 -7.02
CA LYS A 160 -27.41 -16.37 -6.35
C LYS A 160 -27.97 -16.09 -4.95
N SER A 161 -29.28 -16.19 -4.77
CA SER A 161 -29.97 -16.01 -3.47
C SER A 161 -29.52 -17.04 -2.43
N SER A 162 -29.42 -18.32 -2.82
CA SER A 162 -28.96 -19.41 -1.94
C SER A 162 -27.50 -19.22 -1.54
N VAL A 163 -26.63 -18.87 -2.49
CA VAL A 163 -25.21 -18.56 -2.23
C VAL A 163 -25.09 -17.36 -1.28
N LEU A 164 -25.84 -16.29 -1.54
CA LEU A 164 -25.86 -15.11 -0.68
C LEU A 164 -26.30 -15.44 0.75
N GLN A 165 -27.36 -16.23 0.91
CA GLN A 165 -27.86 -16.64 2.23
C GLN A 165 -26.81 -17.45 2.99
N TYR A 166 -26.16 -18.40 2.33
CA TYR A 166 -25.10 -19.21 2.94
C TYR A 166 -23.89 -18.35 3.34
N MET A 167 -23.37 -17.53 2.42
CA MET A 167 -22.26 -16.62 2.70
C MET A 167 -22.58 -15.67 3.85
N THR A 168 -23.82 -15.18 3.94
CA THR A 168 -24.26 -14.31 5.04
C THR A 168 -24.11 -15.04 6.38
N ILE A 169 -24.53 -16.30 6.47
CA ILE A 169 -24.38 -17.12 7.68
C ILE A 169 -22.91 -17.31 8.06
N GLU A 170 -22.04 -17.67 7.10
CA GLU A 170 -20.63 -17.90 7.39
C GLU A 170 -19.88 -16.61 7.76
N ILE A 171 -20.16 -15.49 7.08
CA ILE A 171 -19.60 -14.19 7.41
C ILE A 171 -20.07 -13.72 8.78
N GLN A 172 -21.35 -13.92 9.13
CA GLN A 172 -21.86 -13.54 10.43
C GLN A 172 -21.14 -14.28 11.56
N LYS A 173 -20.85 -15.58 11.41
CA LYS A 173 -20.04 -16.34 12.38
C LYS A 173 -18.64 -15.75 12.54
N ILE A 174 -18.01 -15.31 11.45
CA ILE A 174 -16.67 -14.70 11.46
C ILE A 174 -16.70 -13.35 12.19
N LEU A 175 -17.71 -12.52 11.90
CA LEU A 175 -17.90 -11.20 12.52
C LEU A 175 -18.16 -11.32 14.02
N GLU A 176 -19.05 -12.23 14.43
CA GLU A 176 -19.36 -12.49 15.85
C GLU A 176 -18.14 -12.96 16.65
N LYS A 177 -17.24 -13.72 16.00
CA LYS A 177 -16.00 -14.19 16.63
C LYS A 177 -14.87 -13.16 16.55
N GLY A 178 -14.99 -12.15 15.70
CA GLY A 178 -14.00 -11.09 15.55
C GLY A 178 -12.70 -11.52 14.86
N THR A 179 -12.74 -12.57 14.04
CA THR A 179 -11.55 -13.15 13.33
C THR A 179 -11.29 -12.45 11.99
N VAL A 180 -11.39 -11.12 11.98
CA VAL A 180 -11.36 -10.31 10.75
C VAL A 180 -9.95 -9.90 10.32
N GLU A 181 -8.90 -10.30 11.05
CA GLU A 181 -7.51 -10.00 10.69
C GLU A 181 -6.97 -10.82 9.50
N TYR A 182 -7.65 -11.91 9.13
CA TYR A 182 -7.13 -12.91 8.19
C TYR A 182 -7.41 -12.57 6.72
N PHE A 183 -6.45 -12.89 5.85
CA PHE A 183 -6.47 -12.53 4.43
C PHE A 183 -7.58 -13.28 3.68
N ILE A 184 -7.80 -14.56 4.00
CA ILE A 184 -8.91 -15.34 3.44
C ILE A 184 -10.27 -14.72 3.76
N VAL A 185 -10.41 -14.13 4.96
CA VAL A 185 -11.62 -13.43 5.37
C VAL A 185 -11.79 -12.15 4.56
N HIS A 186 -10.70 -11.43 4.29
CA HIS A 186 -10.77 -10.22 3.44
C HIS A 186 -11.26 -10.54 2.04
N THR A 187 -10.73 -11.60 1.42
CA THR A 187 -11.18 -12.06 0.11
C THR A 187 -12.64 -12.51 0.14
N ALA A 188 -13.04 -13.30 1.14
CA ALA A 188 -14.41 -13.80 1.26
C ALA A 188 -15.45 -12.67 1.39
N ILE A 189 -15.16 -11.65 2.19
CA ILE A 189 -16.05 -10.48 2.37
C ILE A 189 -16.11 -9.64 1.09
N LEU A 190 -14.98 -9.46 0.38
CA LEU A 190 -15.00 -8.75 -0.90
C LEU A 190 -15.79 -9.51 -1.98
N GLU A 191 -15.66 -10.84 -2.04
CA GLU A 191 -16.48 -11.66 -2.95
C GLU A 191 -17.97 -11.60 -2.55
N TYR A 192 -18.27 -11.60 -1.25
CA TYR A 192 -19.63 -11.38 -0.76
C TYR A 192 -20.24 -10.07 -1.25
N PHE A 193 -19.48 -8.97 -1.18
CA PHE A 193 -19.92 -7.66 -1.67
C PHE A 193 -20.26 -7.64 -3.16
N THR A 194 -19.76 -8.59 -3.97
CA THR A 194 -20.12 -8.68 -5.39
C THR A 194 -21.55 -9.20 -5.62
N ILE A 195 -22.12 -9.93 -4.65
CA ILE A 195 -23.45 -10.53 -4.76
C ILE A 195 -24.47 -9.97 -3.77
N ALA A 196 -24.02 -9.38 -2.67
CA ALA A 196 -24.86 -8.84 -1.61
C ALA A 196 -25.70 -7.65 -2.07
N ASP A 197 -26.96 -7.61 -1.62
CA ASP A 197 -27.79 -6.43 -1.77
C ASP A 197 -27.31 -5.27 -0.87
N LYS A 198 -27.89 -4.09 -1.08
CA LYS A 198 -27.52 -2.86 -0.37
C LYS A 198 -27.64 -2.97 1.15
N THR A 199 -28.68 -3.64 1.66
CA THR A 199 -28.92 -3.73 3.11
C THR A 199 -27.90 -4.65 3.77
N SER A 200 -27.68 -5.83 3.19
CA SER A 200 -26.73 -6.81 3.70
C SER A 200 -25.28 -6.33 3.62
N ALA A 201 -24.90 -5.64 2.54
CA ALA A 201 -23.57 -5.06 2.42
C ALA A 201 -23.30 -3.96 3.47
N LEU A 202 -24.26 -3.06 3.71
CA LEU A 202 -24.14 -2.03 4.75
C LEU A 202 -24.09 -2.62 6.16
N ASP A 203 -24.84 -3.69 6.42
CA ASP A 203 -24.83 -4.35 7.72
C ASP A 203 -23.44 -4.94 8.05
N VAL A 204 -22.85 -5.69 7.11
CA VAL A 204 -21.49 -6.21 7.24
C VAL A 204 -20.47 -5.08 7.45
N ILE A 205 -20.58 -3.97 6.70
CA ILE A 205 -19.69 -2.81 6.87
C ILE A 205 -19.80 -2.22 8.29
N ARG A 206 -21.02 -2.03 8.80
CA ARG A 206 -21.27 -1.49 10.14
C ARG A 206 -20.74 -2.41 11.24
N GLN A 207 -20.83 -3.72 11.07
CA GLN A 207 -20.26 -4.71 11.99
C GLN A 207 -18.72 -4.77 11.91
N LEU A 208 -18.12 -4.57 10.72
CA LEU A 208 -16.66 -4.56 10.53
C LEU A 208 -15.97 -3.39 11.22
N ILE A 209 -16.52 -2.18 11.13
CA ILE A 209 -15.91 -0.96 11.67
C ILE A 209 -15.50 -1.11 13.15
N PRO A 210 -16.37 -1.54 14.08
CA PRO A 210 -15.98 -1.72 15.47
C PRO A 210 -14.94 -2.81 15.66
N LEU A 211 -14.90 -3.87 14.85
CA LEU A 211 -13.88 -4.93 14.93
C LEU A 211 -12.52 -4.41 14.47
N LEU A 212 -12.48 -3.71 13.33
CA LEU A 212 -11.26 -3.16 12.74
C LEU A 212 -10.62 -2.05 13.59
N THR A 213 -11.45 -1.29 14.32
CA THR A 213 -10.98 -0.17 15.15
C THR A 213 -10.62 -0.56 16.58
N GLN A 214 -10.86 -1.82 16.98
CA GLN A 214 -10.39 -2.36 18.25
C GLN A 214 -8.91 -2.73 18.15
N GLY A 215 -8.17 -2.50 19.25
CA GLY A 215 -6.82 -3.06 19.40
C GLY A 215 -6.94 -4.57 19.56
N ALA A 216 -6.17 -5.32 18.78
CA ALA A 216 -6.28 -6.77 18.75
C ALA A 216 -6.04 -7.39 20.13
N SER A 217 -6.97 -8.23 20.61
CA SER A 217 -6.71 -9.19 21.69
C SER A 217 -6.11 -10.44 21.07
N ILE A 218 -4.83 -10.40 20.69
CA ILE A 218 -4.12 -11.60 20.25
C ILE A 218 -2.99 -11.93 21.22
N ILE A 219 -2.93 -13.22 21.53
CA ILE A 219 -1.89 -13.95 22.23
C ILE A 219 -0.62 -13.89 21.39
N ASP A 220 0.05 -12.74 21.37
CA ASP A 220 1.47 -12.69 21.00
C ASP A 220 2.26 -13.24 22.19
N GLU A 221 2.41 -14.57 22.26
CA GLU A 221 3.62 -15.12 22.85
C GLU A 221 4.65 -15.28 21.74
N ASP A 222 5.45 -14.22 21.60
CA ASP A 222 6.71 -14.07 20.89
C ASP A 222 7.27 -15.36 20.21
N GLU A 223 7.34 -15.33 18.88
CA GLU A 223 8.49 -15.91 18.18
C GLU A 223 9.63 -14.89 18.28
N PRO A 224 10.77 -15.19 18.93
CA PRO A 224 11.85 -14.23 19.03
C PRO A 224 12.50 -14.05 17.65
N SER A 225 12.22 -12.91 17.03
CA SER A 225 13.12 -12.28 16.07
C SER A 225 14.22 -11.57 16.86
N ILE A 226 15.45 -11.79 16.40
CA ILE A 226 16.70 -11.43 17.06
C ILE A 226 16.76 -9.91 17.21
N ALA A 227 16.69 -9.41 18.44
CA ALA A 227 17.04 -8.04 18.78
C ALA A 227 18.31 -8.06 19.65
N THR A 228 19.30 -7.28 19.23
CA THR A 228 20.58 -7.06 19.89
C THR A 228 20.38 -6.51 21.30
N GLU A 229 20.93 -7.18 22.32
CA GLU A 229 20.86 -6.75 23.72
C GLU A 229 21.91 -5.68 24.05
N LEU A 230 21.48 -4.62 24.74
CA LEU A 230 22.28 -3.80 25.67
C LEU A 230 21.43 -3.56 26.95
N PRO A 231 22.05 -3.33 28.13
CA PRO A 231 21.57 -3.91 29.39
C PRO A 231 20.50 -3.12 30.15
N LYS A 232 19.82 -3.88 31.02
CA LYS A 232 18.64 -3.58 31.85
C LYS A 232 18.82 -2.43 32.86
N LYS A 233 17.82 -1.54 32.97
CA LYS A 233 16.93 -1.35 34.15
C LYS A 233 16.08 -0.06 34.05
N THR A 234 14.76 -0.22 33.97
CA THR A 234 13.76 0.40 34.87
C THR A 234 12.36 -0.05 34.46
N LYS A 235 11.61 -0.62 35.41
CA LYS A 235 10.21 -1.05 35.24
C LYS A 235 9.33 0.20 35.09
N SER A 236 9.07 0.63 33.86
CA SER A 236 7.88 1.41 33.55
C SER A 236 6.88 0.50 32.83
N LYS A 237 5.67 0.38 33.38
CA LYS A 237 4.54 -0.26 32.69
C LYS A 237 4.17 0.60 31.47
N LYS A 238 4.93 0.48 30.38
CA LYS A 238 4.61 1.09 29.09
C LYS A 238 3.44 0.27 28.53
N LYS A 239 2.22 0.79 28.68
CA LYS A 239 1.01 0.27 28.03
C LYS A 239 1.29 0.27 26.52
N ARG A 240 1.77 -0.86 25.97
CA ARG A 240 1.84 -1.07 24.51
C ARG A 240 0.41 -0.85 24.02
N LEU A 241 0.18 0.25 23.33
CA LEU A 241 -1.07 0.47 22.61
C LEU A 241 -1.17 -0.68 21.62
N SER A 242 -2.11 -1.59 21.83
CA SER A 242 -2.35 -2.70 20.92
C SER A 242 -2.69 -2.11 19.56
N GLU A 243 -1.89 -2.45 18.55
CA GLU A 243 -2.10 -1.98 17.20
C GLU A 243 -3.52 -2.34 16.73
N PRO A 244 -4.29 -1.37 16.21
CA PRO A 244 -5.65 -1.64 15.76
C PRO A 244 -5.62 -2.55 14.52
N LEU A 245 -6.63 -3.41 14.40
CA LEU A 245 -6.72 -4.37 13.30
C LEU A 245 -6.69 -3.69 11.93
N ILE A 246 -7.30 -2.51 11.80
CA ILE A 246 -7.29 -1.74 10.55
C ILE A 246 -5.89 -1.39 10.06
N VAL A 247 -4.90 -1.25 10.96
CA VAL A 247 -3.49 -1.03 10.57
C VAL A 247 -2.83 -2.35 10.17
N ARG A 248 -3.18 -3.46 10.84
CA ARG A 248 -2.63 -4.80 10.54
C ARG A 248 -3.06 -5.33 9.17
N ILE A 249 -4.29 -5.05 8.74
CA ILE A 249 -4.80 -5.49 7.43
C ILE A 249 -4.21 -4.71 6.25
N MET A 250 -3.40 -3.65 6.48
CA MET A 250 -2.67 -2.90 5.45
C MET A 250 -1.45 -3.67 4.91
N GLN A 251 -1.61 -4.97 4.67
CA GLN A 251 -0.60 -5.84 4.09
C GLN A 251 -1.02 -6.37 2.72
N THR A 252 -2.31 -6.21 2.38
CA THR A 252 -2.89 -6.72 1.13
C THR A 252 -3.79 -5.67 0.49
N LYS A 253 -4.00 -5.85 -0.82
CA LYS A 253 -4.96 -5.08 -1.62
C LYS A 253 -6.38 -5.27 -1.08
N GLU A 254 -6.71 -6.48 -0.66
CA GLU A 254 -8.01 -6.86 -0.13
C GLU A 254 -8.30 -6.17 1.20
N GLY A 255 -7.32 -6.15 2.11
CA GLY A 255 -7.42 -5.43 3.38
C GLY A 255 -7.60 -3.92 3.20
N LEU A 256 -6.89 -3.32 2.23
CA LEU A 256 -7.09 -1.93 1.83
C LEU A 256 -8.52 -1.68 1.32
N LYS A 257 -9.02 -2.51 0.39
CA LYS A 257 -10.38 -2.36 -0.16
C LYS A 257 -11.46 -2.47 0.92
N LEU A 258 -11.29 -3.36 1.89
CA LEU A 258 -12.20 -3.44 3.04
C LEU A 258 -12.16 -2.16 3.88
N ALA A 259 -10.97 -1.66 4.21
CA ALA A 259 -10.84 -0.42 4.99
C ALA A 259 -11.41 0.80 4.24
N ILE A 260 -11.19 0.90 2.92
CA ILE A 260 -11.80 1.93 2.06
C ILE A 260 -13.32 1.81 2.07
N SER A 261 -13.87 0.59 2.02
CA SER A 261 -15.32 0.38 2.11
C SER A 261 -15.88 0.86 3.45
N CYS A 262 -15.23 0.49 4.55
CA CYS A 262 -15.59 0.98 5.89
C CYS A 262 -15.51 2.51 6.01
N LEU A 263 -14.57 3.14 5.33
CA LEU A 263 -14.39 4.58 5.33
C LEU A 263 -15.44 5.29 4.46
N LYS A 264 -15.68 4.81 3.24
CA LYS A 264 -16.62 5.39 2.26
C LYS A 264 -18.07 5.33 2.73
N TYR A 265 -18.49 4.16 3.20
CA TYR A 265 -19.88 3.88 3.56
C TYR A 265 -20.15 3.97 5.08
N GLY A 266 -19.13 4.24 5.88
CA GLY A 266 -19.28 4.53 7.31
C GLY A 266 -19.87 5.92 7.54
N SER A 267 -20.75 6.04 8.53
CA SER A 267 -21.29 7.31 9.02
C SER A 267 -20.20 8.25 9.55
N ALA A 268 -20.52 9.53 9.74
CA ALA A 268 -19.58 10.49 10.34
C ALA A 268 -19.05 10.04 11.72
N LYS A 269 -19.89 9.39 12.53
CA LYS A 269 -19.50 8.83 13.84
C LYS A 269 -18.51 7.67 13.69
N GLU A 270 -18.71 6.81 12.70
CA GLU A 270 -17.84 5.68 12.39
C GLU A 270 -16.51 6.13 11.81
N ARG A 271 -16.51 7.05 10.83
CA ARG A 271 -15.28 7.67 10.30
C ARG A 271 -14.43 8.29 11.42
N LYS A 272 -15.08 8.99 12.36
CA LYS A 272 -14.41 9.51 13.57
C LYS A 272 -13.79 8.42 14.43
N LYS A 273 -14.44 7.25 14.58
CA LYS A 273 -13.90 6.10 15.31
C LYS A 273 -12.68 5.52 14.59
N ILE A 274 -12.77 5.36 13.26
CA ILE A 274 -11.66 4.92 12.40
C ILE A 274 -10.44 5.82 12.62
N ILE A 275 -10.58 7.13 12.39
CA ILE A 275 -9.46 8.08 12.47
C ILE A 275 -8.85 8.11 13.88
N LYS A 276 -9.68 8.07 14.93
CA LYS A 276 -9.18 8.02 16.31
C LYS A 276 -8.36 6.77 16.61
N SER A 277 -8.71 5.62 16.03
CA SER A 277 -7.96 4.37 16.21
C SER A 277 -6.55 4.43 15.62
N LEU A 278 -6.32 5.28 14.60
CA LEU A 278 -5.03 5.38 13.91
C LEU A 278 -3.99 6.24 14.65
N LYS A 279 -4.38 6.90 15.74
CA LYS A 279 -3.49 7.79 16.48
C LYS A 279 -2.23 7.07 16.96
N GLY A 280 -1.05 7.58 16.59
CA GLY A 280 0.24 6.95 16.92
C GLY A 280 0.68 5.86 15.94
N HIS A 281 -0.08 5.63 14.87
CA HIS A 281 0.24 4.68 13.80
C HIS A 281 0.31 5.34 12.41
N ILE A 282 0.22 6.67 12.31
CA ILE A 282 0.16 7.36 11.00
C ILE A 282 1.48 7.20 10.26
N MET A 283 2.62 7.31 10.94
CA MET A 283 3.92 7.07 10.30
C MET A 283 4.06 5.65 9.75
N LYS A 284 3.60 4.64 10.51
CA LYS A 284 3.62 3.25 10.03
C LYS A 284 2.76 3.08 8.77
N LEU A 285 1.59 3.73 8.72
CA LEU A 285 0.73 3.72 7.54
C LEU A 285 1.35 4.46 6.36
N ALA A 286 1.90 5.65 6.57
CA ALA A 286 2.48 6.47 5.51
C ALA A 286 3.66 5.80 4.80
N LEU A 287 4.45 4.99 5.53
CA LEU A 287 5.59 4.27 4.97
C LEU A 287 5.19 2.92 4.33
N ASN A 288 3.97 2.42 4.56
CA ASN A 288 3.47 1.16 4.00
C ASN A 288 2.82 1.35 2.62
N ASP A 289 2.99 0.35 1.73
CA ASP A 289 2.49 0.40 0.34
C ASP A 289 0.98 0.63 0.26
N PHE A 290 0.19 -0.04 1.10
CA PHE A 290 -1.27 0.10 1.14
C PHE A 290 -1.74 1.13 2.16
N GLY A 291 -1.01 1.30 3.26
CA GLY A 291 -1.31 2.28 4.30
C GLY A 291 -1.29 3.71 3.78
N CYS A 292 -0.38 4.06 2.88
CA CYS A 292 -0.34 5.39 2.28
C CYS A 292 -1.58 5.67 1.41
N LEU A 293 -2.10 4.66 0.69
CA LEU A 293 -3.34 4.76 -0.08
C LEU A 293 -4.56 4.90 0.84
N PHE A 294 -4.55 4.24 2.01
CA PHE A 294 -5.60 4.43 3.00
C PHE A 294 -5.59 5.86 3.58
N LEU A 295 -4.41 6.43 3.84
CA LEU A 295 -4.28 7.83 4.26
C LEU A 295 -4.75 8.80 3.16
N ILE A 296 -4.44 8.52 1.88
CA ILE A 296 -4.99 9.26 0.73
C ILE A 296 -6.51 9.23 0.75
N SER A 297 -7.11 8.05 0.99
CA SER A 297 -8.57 7.92 1.07
C SER A 297 -9.14 8.76 2.23
N ILE A 298 -8.52 8.72 3.42
CA ILE A 298 -8.93 9.53 4.59
C ILE A 298 -8.91 11.02 4.27
N ILE A 299 -7.79 11.51 3.74
CA ILE A 299 -7.62 12.92 3.38
C ILE A 299 -8.61 13.35 2.29
N SER A 300 -8.99 12.42 1.41
CA SER A 300 -9.85 12.73 0.27
C SER A 300 -11.34 12.70 0.57
N ILE A 301 -11.82 11.97 1.59
CA ILE A 301 -13.27 11.76 1.79
C ILE A 301 -13.83 12.19 3.16
N VAL A 302 -12.97 12.46 4.15
CA VAL A 302 -13.44 12.77 5.50
C VAL A 302 -13.75 14.26 5.64
N ASP A 303 -15.00 14.59 6.01
CA ASP A 303 -15.45 15.97 6.20
C ASP A 303 -14.98 16.62 7.50
N ASP A 304 -14.75 15.84 8.57
CA ASP A 304 -14.21 16.33 9.85
C ASP A 304 -12.69 16.58 9.74
N THR A 305 -12.37 17.62 8.98
CA THR A 305 -10.99 18.06 8.71
C THR A 305 -10.26 18.49 9.97
N LYS A 306 -10.95 18.98 11.01
CA LYS A 306 -10.33 19.29 12.31
C LYS A 306 -9.76 18.03 12.96
N LEU A 307 -10.51 16.92 12.93
CA LEU A 307 -10.03 15.64 13.45
C LEU A 307 -8.89 15.07 12.60
N VAL A 308 -9.02 15.10 11.27
CA VAL A 308 -7.97 14.67 10.34
C VAL A 308 -6.70 15.50 10.56
N SER A 309 -6.82 16.82 10.69
CA SER A 309 -5.69 17.70 10.97
C SER A 309 -4.99 17.34 12.26
N LYS A 310 -5.76 17.13 13.34
CA LYS A 310 -5.22 16.80 14.67
C LYS A 310 -4.49 15.45 14.72
N ILE A 311 -4.97 14.44 14.00
CA ILE A 311 -4.44 13.08 14.11
C ILE A 311 -3.48 12.77 12.97
N VAL A 312 -3.86 13.06 11.74
CA VAL A 312 -3.09 12.70 10.54
C VAL A 312 -2.11 13.81 10.19
N ILE A 313 -2.60 15.02 9.90
CA ILE A 313 -1.76 16.10 9.36
C ILE A 313 -0.66 16.52 10.34
N GLN A 314 -0.98 16.67 11.63
CA GLN A 314 0.02 17.02 12.65
C GLN A 314 1.10 15.95 12.82
N GLU A 315 0.81 14.67 12.57
CA GLU A 315 1.82 13.60 12.65
C GLU A 315 2.69 13.60 11.38
N LEU A 316 2.09 13.84 10.20
CA LEU A 316 2.83 14.00 8.94
C LEU A 316 3.76 15.24 8.99
N ALA A 317 3.25 16.38 9.45
CA ALA A 317 4.00 17.64 9.55
C ALA A 317 5.27 17.52 10.43
N LYS A 318 5.23 16.67 11.48
CA LYS A 318 6.39 16.44 12.36
C LYS A 318 7.49 15.61 11.72
N ASN A 319 7.20 14.90 10.63
CA ASN A 319 8.11 13.93 10.03
C ASN A 319 8.37 14.21 8.54
N LEU A 320 8.21 15.48 8.11
CA LEU A 320 8.31 15.87 6.70
C LEU A 320 9.62 15.41 6.06
N LYS A 321 10.79 15.70 6.66
CA LYS A 321 12.09 15.32 6.08
C LYS A 321 12.17 13.84 5.68
N GLN A 322 11.66 12.93 6.53
CA GLN A 322 11.60 11.50 6.21
C GLN A 322 10.55 11.19 5.13
N LEU A 323 9.36 11.79 5.22
CA LEU A 323 8.24 11.47 4.32
C LEU A 323 8.49 11.90 2.89
N ILE A 324 9.04 13.10 2.69
CA ILE A 324 9.30 13.70 1.37
C ILE A 324 10.23 12.79 0.54
N LEU A 325 11.26 12.24 1.17
CA LEU A 325 12.25 11.37 0.53
C LEU A 325 11.82 9.89 0.45
N HIS A 326 10.67 9.51 1.03
CA HIS A 326 10.23 8.12 1.06
C HIS A 326 9.34 7.73 -0.13
N LYS A 327 9.48 6.48 -0.62
CA LYS A 327 8.68 5.94 -1.74
C LYS A 327 7.16 6.13 -1.53
N ASN A 328 6.69 5.77 -0.34
CA ASN A 328 5.27 5.82 0.02
C ASN A 328 4.91 7.06 0.84
N GLY A 329 5.87 7.62 1.59
CA GLY A 329 5.62 8.64 2.60
C GLY A 329 5.19 9.98 2.01
N ARG A 330 5.66 10.29 0.80
CA ARG A 330 5.31 11.51 0.08
C ARG A 330 3.92 11.48 -0.53
N ARG A 331 3.34 10.29 -0.76
CA ARG A 331 2.08 10.14 -1.52
C ARG A 331 0.89 10.86 -0.84
N PRO A 332 0.68 10.79 0.49
CA PRO A 332 -0.35 11.59 1.16
C PRO A 332 -0.13 13.11 1.06
N LEU A 333 1.12 13.57 0.96
CA LEU A 333 1.46 14.99 0.78
C LEU A 333 1.16 15.42 -0.66
N LEU A 334 1.60 14.62 -1.64
CA LEU A 334 1.30 14.83 -3.06
C LEU A 334 -0.21 14.82 -3.33
N GLN A 335 -0.99 13.99 -2.63
CA GLN A 335 -2.45 14.00 -2.74
C GLN A 335 -3.09 15.34 -2.36
N LEU A 336 -2.52 16.07 -1.40
CA LEU A 336 -3.02 17.40 -1.01
C LEU A 336 -2.65 18.46 -2.06
N LEU A 337 -1.49 18.33 -2.69
CA LEU A 337 -0.98 19.26 -3.70
C LEU A 337 -1.61 19.01 -5.08
N HIS A 338 -1.69 17.76 -5.52
CA HIS A 338 -2.17 17.33 -6.82
C HIS A 338 -2.94 16.00 -6.68
N PRO A 339 -4.26 16.06 -6.44
CA PRO A 339 -5.08 14.88 -6.16
C PRO A 339 -5.07 13.88 -7.31
N LEU A 340 -4.91 12.59 -6.98
CA LEU A 340 -5.07 11.46 -7.90
C LEU A 340 -4.21 11.52 -9.18
N CYS A 341 -3.07 12.21 -9.13
CA CYS A 341 -2.20 12.34 -10.29
C CYS A 341 -1.56 10.99 -10.65
N SER A 342 -1.74 10.59 -11.92
CA SER A 342 -1.19 9.35 -12.51
C SER A 342 0.35 9.32 -12.52
N ARG A 343 1.01 10.49 -12.38
CA ARG A 343 2.47 10.57 -12.20
C ARG A 343 2.94 9.97 -10.87
N TYR A 344 2.11 10.02 -9.84
CA TYR A 344 2.50 9.60 -8.47
C TYR A 344 1.81 8.30 -8.02
N LEU A 345 0.70 7.94 -8.68
CA LEU A 345 -0.12 6.78 -8.40
C LEU A 345 -0.22 5.90 -9.64
N SER A 346 0.11 4.62 -9.49
CA SER A 346 -0.03 3.65 -10.57
C SER A 346 -1.51 3.40 -10.92
N PRO A 347 -1.83 2.88 -12.12
CA PRO A 347 -3.21 2.47 -12.44
C PRO A 347 -3.82 1.50 -11.42
N ALA A 348 -2.99 0.61 -10.86
CA ALA A 348 -3.41 -0.31 -9.80
C ALA A 348 -3.74 0.41 -8.48
N ASP A 349 -2.98 1.45 -8.12
CA ASP A 349 -3.24 2.29 -6.95
C ASP A 349 -4.57 3.04 -7.12
N LEU A 350 -4.77 3.66 -8.29
CA LEU A 350 -6.00 4.38 -8.63
C LEU A 350 -7.23 3.46 -8.60
N ALA A 351 -7.11 2.24 -9.15
CA ALA A 351 -8.17 1.23 -9.09
C ALA A 351 -8.51 0.79 -7.65
N CYS A 352 -7.55 0.82 -6.72
CA CYS A 352 -7.82 0.54 -5.31
C CYS A 352 -8.57 1.70 -4.65
N LEU A 353 -8.14 2.94 -4.91
CA LEU A 353 -8.76 4.15 -4.36
C LEU A 353 -10.20 4.35 -4.88
N SER A 354 -10.45 3.97 -6.13
CA SER A 354 -11.77 4.02 -6.75
C SER A 354 -12.68 2.84 -6.38
N TYR A 355 -12.19 1.84 -5.64
CA TYR A 355 -12.98 0.65 -5.28
C TYR A 355 -14.29 1.02 -4.58
N ASN A 356 -15.39 0.48 -5.09
CA ASN A 356 -16.75 0.64 -4.56
C ASN A 356 -17.40 -0.72 -4.39
N VAL A 357 -18.29 -0.84 -3.41
CA VAL A 357 -19.15 -2.02 -3.26
C VAL A 357 -20.23 -1.95 -4.33
N PRO A 358 -20.36 -2.97 -5.22
CA PRO A 358 -21.25 -2.89 -6.39
C PRO A 358 -22.71 -2.55 -6.10
N SER A 359 -23.27 -3.04 -5.00
CA SER A 359 -24.65 -2.75 -4.60
C SER A 359 -24.85 -1.39 -3.93
N LEU A 360 -23.75 -0.70 -3.58
CA LEU A 360 -23.76 0.61 -2.91
C LEU A 360 -23.31 1.76 -3.82
N SER A 361 -22.75 1.47 -5.01
CA SER A 361 -22.52 2.50 -6.02
C SER A 361 -23.85 2.95 -6.60
N SER A 362 -24.14 4.25 -6.51
CA SER A 362 -25.28 4.89 -7.18
C SER A 362 -25.14 4.72 -8.70
N ARG A 363 -26.03 3.92 -9.30
CA ARG A 363 -26.29 3.98 -10.75
C ARG A 363 -27.06 5.26 -11.02
N GLU A 364 -26.38 6.33 -11.38
CA GLU A 364 -26.99 7.37 -12.20
C GLU A 364 -26.70 7.02 -13.66
N GLY A 365 -27.74 6.78 -14.44
CA GLY A 365 -27.65 6.49 -15.88
C GLY A 365 -28.24 5.14 -16.26
N GLU A 366 -29.11 5.18 -17.26
CA GLU A 366 -30.04 4.14 -17.70
C GLU A 366 -29.38 2.90 -18.33
N ALA A 367 -30.21 1.89 -18.54
CA ALA A 367 -29.89 0.60 -19.11
C ALA A 367 -29.03 0.66 -20.38
N SER A 368 -27.94 -0.12 -20.41
CA SER A 368 -27.70 -1.02 -21.54
C SER A 368 -26.97 -2.26 -21.03
N ASP A 369 -27.51 -3.41 -21.40
CA ASP A 369 -26.77 -4.68 -21.42
C ASP A 369 -25.55 -4.53 -22.33
N SER A 370 -24.38 -4.93 -21.82
CA SER A 370 -23.30 -5.66 -22.50
C SER A 370 -21.89 -5.20 -22.08
N ALA A 371 -20.99 -6.18 -22.12
CA ALA A 371 -19.54 -6.09 -22.01
C ALA A 371 -18.94 -5.87 -20.61
N THR A 372 -18.81 -7.00 -19.91
CA THR A 372 -17.71 -7.24 -18.96
C THR A 372 -16.39 -7.26 -19.73
N GLU A 373 -15.58 -6.19 -19.68
CA GLU A 373 -14.21 -6.26 -20.17
C GLU A 373 -13.27 -6.79 -19.09
N VAL A 374 -12.78 -7.99 -19.38
CA VAL A 374 -11.74 -8.74 -18.68
C VAL A 374 -10.40 -8.10 -19.06
N ILE A 375 -9.72 -7.47 -18.11
CA ILE A 375 -8.33 -7.04 -18.31
C ILE A 375 -7.42 -8.19 -17.86
N SER A 376 -6.91 -8.94 -18.85
CA SER A 376 -5.87 -9.95 -18.69
C SER A 376 -4.52 -9.29 -18.48
N GLU A 377 -3.85 -9.58 -17.37
CA GLU A 377 -2.44 -9.24 -17.15
C GLU A 377 -1.55 -10.21 -17.95
N ASN A 378 -0.77 -9.68 -18.90
CA ASN A 378 0.58 -10.15 -19.28
C ASN A 378 1.12 -9.34 -20.47
N LYS A 379 2.13 -8.48 -20.25
CA LYS A 379 3.53 -8.62 -20.73
C LYS A 379 4.36 -7.37 -20.39
N VAL A 380 5.65 -7.62 -20.19
CA VAL A 380 6.71 -6.69 -19.75
C VAL A 380 7.37 -6.01 -20.96
N ASP A 381 7.98 -4.85 -20.68
CA ASP A 381 9.01 -4.09 -21.41
C ASP A 381 8.62 -3.15 -22.57
N ALA A 382 8.63 -1.84 -22.27
CA ALA A 382 9.51 -0.84 -22.91
C ALA A 382 9.32 0.53 -22.22
N VAL A 383 10.43 1.14 -21.77
CA VAL A 383 10.47 2.52 -21.26
C VAL A 383 10.40 3.47 -22.44
N THR A 384 9.25 4.12 -22.60
CA THR A 384 9.11 5.32 -23.44
C THR A 384 8.30 6.36 -22.68
N ASP A 385 8.92 7.53 -22.47
CA ASP A 385 8.27 8.75 -22.01
C ASP A 385 7.15 9.12 -23.00
N LYS A 386 5.90 8.78 -22.65
CA LYS A 386 4.70 9.38 -23.22
C LYS A 386 3.68 9.59 -22.12
N GLU A 387 3.16 10.81 -22.06
CA GLU A 387 2.13 11.21 -21.11
C GLU A 387 0.80 10.54 -21.47
N PRO A 388 0.14 9.83 -20.54
CA PRO A 388 -1.26 9.47 -20.70
C PRO A 388 -2.09 10.64 -20.15
N ASP A 389 -2.28 11.67 -20.98
CA ASP A 389 -3.26 12.72 -20.73
C ASP A 389 -4.65 12.15 -21.08
N GLY A 390 -5.29 11.51 -20.10
CA GLY A 390 -6.56 10.82 -20.37
C GLY A 390 -7.15 10.03 -19.22
N LEU A 391 -6.87 10.38 -17.96
CA LEU A 391 -7.50 9.82 -16.75
C LEU A 391 -7.43 10.81 -15.54
N GLU A 392 -7.10 12.08 -15.75
CA GLU A 392 -7.11 13.09 -14.68
C GLU A 392 -8.56 13.54 -14.41
N GLY A 393 -9.13 13.11 -13.27
CA GLY A 393 -10.41 13.64 -12.79
C GLY A 393 -11.39 12.65 -12.13
N THR A 394 -11.06 11.36 -12.00
CA THR A 394 -11.99 10.40 -11.36
C THR A 394 -12.09 10.68 -9.85
N GLN A 395 -13.14 11.40 -9.42
CA GLN A 395 -13.43 11.60 -8.00
C GLN A 395 -13.54 10.25 -7.27
N ILE A 396 -12.99 10.18 -6.05
CA ILE A 396 -13.29 9.08 -5.13
C ILE A 396 -14.76 9.24 -4.70
N VAL A 397 -15.65 8.49 -5.36
CA VAL A 397 -17.08 8.45 -5.04
C VAL A 397 -17.25 8.09 -3.56
N SER A 398 -17.84 9.00 -2.79
CA SER A 398 -18.10 8.85 -1.37
C SER A 398 -19.26 9.76 -0.95
N GLU A 399 -19.96 9.44 0.14
CA GLU A 399 -21.03 10.28 0.73
C GLU A 399 -20.49 11.53 1.46
N SER A 400 -19.35 12.05 1.00
CA SER A 400 -18.74 13.28 1.49
C SER A 400 -19.64 14.47 1.14
N LYS A 401 -19.99 15.29 2.13
CA LYS A 401 -20.79 16.51 1.89
C LYS A 401 -19.93 17.73 1.62
N LYS A 402 -18.64 17.69 1.97
CA LYS A 402 -17.72 18.83 1.80
C LYS A 402 -17.09 18.80 0.41
N ASP A 403 -17.02 19.98 -0.20
CA ASP A 403 -16.32 20.19 -1.45
C ASP A 403 -14.84 19.71 -1.36
N PRO A 404 -14.34 18.93 -2.34
CA PRO A 404 -12.96 18.43 -2.31
C PRO A 404 -11.89 19.53 -2.21
N SER A 405 -12.07 20.67 -2.89
CA SER A 405 -11.12 21.79 -2.86
C SER A 405 -11.14 22.49 -1.51
N GLN A 406 -12.32 22.69 -0.93
CA GLN A 406 -12.47 23.20 0.44
C GLN A 406 -11.80 22.27 1.46
N ARG A 407 -11.98 20.95 1.34
CA ARG A 407 -11.33 19.96 2.22
C ARG A 407 -9.81 20.06 2.10
N ARG A 408 -9.26 20.06 0.88
CA ARG A 408 -7.82 20.23 0.63
C ARG A 408 -7.29 21.50 1.26
N HIS A 409 -7.96 22.63 1.04
CA HIS A 409 -7.56 23.92 1.60
C HIS A 409 -7.55 23.89 3.14
N GLU A 410 -8.55 23.29 3.79
CA GLU A 410 -8.57 23.14 5.26
C GLU A 410 -7.44 22.25 5.80
N LEU A 411 -7.11 21.16 5.09
CA LEU A 411 -6.08 20.21 5.51
C LEU A 411 -4.66 20.68 5.19
N LEU A 412 -4.48 21.50 4.17
CA LEU A 412 -3.17 21.98 3.70
C LEU A 412 -2.85 23.37 4.23
N ILE A 413 -3.74 24.35 4.02
CA ILE A 413 -3.51 25.76 4.40
C ILE A 413 -3.86 26.00 5.86
N LYS A 414 -5.12 25.78 6.26
CA LYS A 414 -5.57 26.11 7.63
C LYS A 414 -4.91 25.28 8.73
N SER A 415 -4.30 24.14 8.38
CA SER A 415 -3.55 23.30 9.30
C SER A 415 -2.11 23.78 9.56
N GLY A 416 -1.60 24.70 8.74
CA GLY A 416 -0.19 25.11 8.72
C GLY A 416 0.75 24.12 8.01
N LEU A 417 0.22 23.03 7.41
CA LEU A 417 1.04 22.05 6.71
C LEU A 417 1.75 22.67 5.50
N ALA A 418 1.08 23.53 4.73
CA ALA A 418 1.66 24.18 3.56
C ALA A 418 2.93 24.97 3.89
N GLU A 419 2.88 25.80 4.93
CA GLU A 419 4.04 26.58 5.37
C GLU A 419 5.19 25.67 5.80
N ALA A 420 4.90 24.65 6.61
CA ALA A 420 5.89 23.67 7.04
C ALA A 420 6.51 22.88 5.87
N LEU A 421 5.70 22.57 4.85
CA LEU A 421 6.13 21.86 3.65
C LEU A 421 7.07 22.71 2.80
N VAL A 422 6.68 23.95 2.52
CA VAL A 422 7.51 24.92 1.78
C VAL A 422 8.81 25.18 2.54
N GLN A 423 8.74 25.35 3.87
CA GLN A 423 9.93 25.52 4.70
C GLN A 423 10.88 24.33 4.62
N SER A 424 10.35 23.11 4.74
CA SER A 424 11.15 21.88 4.62
C SER A 424 11.78 21.77 3.23
N CYS A 425 11.08 22.20 2.18
CA CYS A 425 11.63 22.24 0.83
C CYS A 425 12.78 23.24 0.69
N ILE A 426 12.65 24.44 1.29
CA ILE A 426 13.69 25.48 1.27
C ILE A 426 14.97 25.01 1.98
N GLU A 427 14.83 24.36 3.14
CA GLU A 427 15.97 23.90 3.94
C GLU A 427 16.81 22.83 3.25
N ASP A 428 16.16 21.94 2.50
CA ASP A 428 16.78 20.73 1.95
C ASP A 428 16.80 20.73 0.39
N VAL A 429 16.68 21.89 -0.28
CA VAL A 429 16.60 22.02 -1.76
C VAL A 429 17.65 21.19 -2.50
N GLY A 430 18.92 21.28 -2.06
CA GLY A 430 20.04 20.64 -2.73
C GLY A 430 19.90 19.11 -2.81
N GLU A 431 19.43 18.47 -1.74
CA GLU A 431 19.15 17.04 -1.69
C GLU A 431 17.86 16.71 -2.46
N LEU A 432 16.80 17.49 -2.26
CA LEU A 432 15.49 17.22 -2.87
C LEU A 432 15.55 17.26 -4.41
N LEU A 433 16.26 18.23 -5.00
CA LEU A 433 16.42 18.37 -6.45
C LEU A 433 17.08 17.14 -7.08
N ARG A 434 18.02 16.51 -6.37
CA ARG A 434 18.89 15.45 -6.89
C ARG A 434 18.41 14.04 -6.55
N THR A 435 17.21 13.89 -5.97
CA THR A 435 16.64 12.59 -5.62
C THR A 435 15.40 12.28 -6.45
N ASN A 436 15.13 11.00 -6.68
CA ASN A 436 13.98 10.57 -7.47
C ASN A 436 12.63 10.97 -6.84
N PHE A 437 12.56 11.01 -5.51
CA PHE A 437 11.33 11.24 -4.76
C PHE A 437 11.18 12.68 -4.28
N GLY A 438 12.28 13.32 -3.84
CA GLY A 438 12.25 14.71 -3.38
C GLY A 438 11.82 15.67 -4.49
N LYS A 439 12.31 15.46 -5.72
CA LYS A 439 12.00 16.32 -6.88
C LYS A 439 10.51 16.42 -7.17
N GLU A 440 9.74 15.35 -6.95
CA GLU A 440 8.31 15.30 -7.28
C GLU A 440 7.52 16.25 -6.38
N LEU A 441 7.81 16.22 -5.07
CA LEU A 441 7.17 17.12 -4.13
C LEU A 441 7.66 18.55 -4.31
N LEU A 442 8.97 18.74 -4.52
CA LEU A 442 9.56 20.06 -4.76
C LEU A 442 8.92 20.73 -5.98
N TYR A 443 8.69 19.97 -7.05
CA TYR A 443 7.96 20.40 -8.23
C TYR A 443 6.56 20.90 -7.89
N GLU A 444 5.73 20.05 -7.27
CA GLU A 444 4.34 20.40 -6.94
C GLU A 444 4.24 21.61 -6.02
N VAL A 445 5.18 21.77 -5.07
CA VAL A 445 5.23 22.96 -4.20
C VAL A 445 5.67 24.21 -4.97
N ALA A 446 6.67 24.11 -5.84
CA ALA A 446 7.19 25.25 -6.60
C ALA A 446 6.17 25.78 -7.63
N VAL A 447 5.36 24.91 -8.24
CA VAL A 447 4.31 25.33 -9.19
C VAL A 447 3.01 25.77 -8.52
N GLY A 448 2.92 25.72 -7.19
CA GLY A 448 1.74 26.15 -6.43
C GLY A 448 0.67 25.06 -6.22
N GLY A 449 0.94 23.84 -6.66
CA GLY A 449 0.01 22.70 -6.66
C GLY A 449 -1.15 22.85 -7.65
N LYS A 450 -1.88 21.75 -7.88
CA LYS A 450 -3.08 21.76 -8.74
C LYS A 450 -4.13 22.71 -8.18
N ASP A 451 -4.75 23.47 -9.08
CA ASP A 451 -5.74 24.52 -8.80
C ASP A 451 -5.21 25.68 -7.96
N ASN A 452 -3.89 25.93 -8.00
CA ASN A 452 -3.21 26.96 -7.21
C ASN A 452 -3.51 26.85 -5.70
N VAL A 453 -3.59 25.64 -5.18
CA VAL A 453 -3.97 25.38 -3.78
C VAL A 453 -3.04 26.08 -2.76
N LEU A 454 -1.82 26.44 -3.16
CA LEU A 454 -0.83 27.15 -2.35
C LEU A 454 -0.87 28.69 -2.48
N GLU A 455 -1.90 29.29 -3.11
CA GLU A 455 -2.02 30.75 -3.29
C GLU A 455 -1.88 31.53 -1.96
N GLY A 456 -2.35 30.98 -0.84
CA GLY A 456 -2.23 31.58 0.49
C GLY A 456 -0.82 31.62 1.10
N VAL A 457 0.17 30.98 0.46
CA VAL A 457 1.58 30.97 0.92
C VAL A 457 2.57 31.37 -0.19
N THR A 458 2.09 32.13 -1.17
CA THR A 458 2.85 32.50 -2.38
C THR A 458 4.20 33.17 -2.07
N ASP A 459 4.28 34.04 -1.06
CA ASP A 459 5.55 34.67 -0.66
C ASP A 459 6.62 33.64 -0.28
N ARG A 460 6.22 32.58 0.43
CA ARG A 460 7.13 31.48 0.80
C ARG A 460 7.49 30.64 -0.43
N VAL A 461 6.57 30.47 -1.38
CA VAL A 461 6.85 29.80 -2.65
C VAL A 461 7.87 30.60 -3.46
N HIS A 462 7.81 31.93 -3.48
CA HIS A 462 8.85 32.76 -4.08
C HIS A 462 10.21 32.62 -3.39
N MET A 463 10.24 32.49 -2.06
CA MET A 463 11.49 32.16 -1.34
C MET A 463 12.04 30.80 -1.75
N LEU A 464 11.16 29.82 -2.02
CA LEU A 464 11.58 28.52 -2.57
C LEU A 464 12.14 28.65 -3.99
N HIS A 465 11.52 29.45 -4.86
CA HIS A 465 12.07 29.74 -6.19
C HIS A 465 13.48 30.33 -6.09
N ASP A 466 13.67 31.25 -5.15
CA ASP A 466 14.95 31.89 -4.89
C ASP A 466 16.02 30.89 -4.40
N ALA A 467 15.63 29.97 -3.51
CA ALA A 467 16.50 28.92 -3.00
C ALA A 467 16.92 27.93 -4.11
N ILE A 468 15.97 27.47 -4.93
CA ILE A 468 16.23 26.58 -6.08
C ILE A 468 17.16 27.29 -7.08
N ALA A 469 16.88 28.56 -7.40
CA ALA A 469 17.71 29.33 -8.32
C ALA A 469 19.13 29.58 -7.76
N SER A 470 19.27 29.70 -6.44
CA SER A 470 20.56 29.88 -5.78
C SER A 470 21.38 28.58 -5.73
N ASP A 471 20.75 27.41 -5.56
CA ASP A 471 21.42 26.11 -5.73
C ASP A 471 21.89 25.92 -7.17
N ALA A 472 21.05 26.29 -8.14
CA ALA A 472 21.36 26.18 -9.57
C ALA A 472 22.39 27.20 -10.07
N ALA A 473 22.67 28.25 -9.31
CA ALA A 473 23.69 29.25 -9.63
C ALA A 473 25.09 28.89 -9.10
N GLN A 474 25.20 27.85 -8.25
CA GLN A 474 26.48 27.39 -7.72
C GLN A 474 27.41 26.93 -8.85
N PRO A 475 28.74 27.12 -8.72
CA PRO A 475 29.67 26.59 -9.70
C PRO A 475 29.66 25.06 -9.72
N LYS A 476 30.16 24.46 -10.80
CA LYS A 476 30.41 23.01 -10.84
C LYS A 476 31.44 22.64 -9.78
N THR A 477 31.16 21.60 -9.01
CA THR A 477 32.09 21.01 -8.05
C THR A 477 32.39 19.56 -8.43
N GLU A 478 33.49 19.00 -7.92
CA GLU A 478 33.85 17.60 -8.19
C GLU A 478 32.95 16.62 -7.43
N ASP A 479 32.44 17.02 -6.25
CA ASP A 479 31.73 16.13 -5.34
C ASP A 479 30.21 16.01 -5.61
N ILE A 480 29.60 17.04 -6.20
CA ILE A 480 28.14 17.12 -6.39
C ILE A 480 27.84 17.53 -7.83
N GLU A 481 27.07 16.69 -8.54
CA GLU A 481 26.60 17.04 -9.87
C GLU A 481 25.79 18.35 -9.86
N HIS A 482 26.11 19.22 -10.82
CA HIS A 482 25.47 20.51 -10.97
C HIS A 482 23.97 20.37 -11.24
N ALA A 483 23.14 21.29 -10.73
CA ALA A 483 21.68 21.20 -10.83
C ALA A 483 21.15 21.14 -12.27
N PHE A 484 21.85 21.75 -13.24
CA PHE A 484 21.47 21.66 -14.66
C PHE A 484 21.95 20.40 -15.38
N GLU A 485 22.83 19.62 -14.78
CA GLU A 485 23.41 18.41 -15.41
C GLU A 485 22.90 17.13 -14.76
N ASN A 486 22.61 17.17 -13.46
CA ASN A 486 22.11 16.01 -12.74
C ASN A 486 20.78 15.51 -13.34
N PHE A 487 20.66 14.17 -13.40
CA PHE A 487 19.56 13.47 -14.08
C PHE A 487 18.17 13.90 -13.57
N PHE A 488 18.03 14.10 -12.26
CA PHE A 488 16.77 14.41 -11.61
C PHE A 488 16.45 15.91 -11.68
N SER A 489 17.41 16.75 -11.30
CA SER A 489 17.21 18.19 -11.16
C SER A 489 17.05 18.89 -12.51
N SER A 490 17.81 18.50 -13.54
CA SER A 490 17.69 19.10 -14.88
C SER A 490 16.27 18.94 -15.46
N ARG A 491 15.67 17.75 -15.30
CA ARG A 491 14.32 17.45 -15.77
C ARG A 491 13.26 18.23 -14.99
N VAL A 492 13.41 18.31 -13.66
CA VAL A 492 12.44 19.00 -12.82
C VAL A 492 12.50 20.52 -13.04
N ILE A 493 13.70 21.09 -13.16
CA ILE A 493 13.91 22.52 -13.42
C ILE A 493 13.36 22.89 -14.80
N ARG A 494 13.65 22.10 -15.85
CA ARG A 494 13.06 22.29 -17.18
C ARG A 494 11.53 22.37 -17.09
N ARG A 495 10.93 21.42 -16.37
CA ARG A 495 9.48 21.38 -16.21
C ARG A 495 8.94 22.59 -15.44
N MET A 496 9.59 22.99 -14.35
CA MET A 496 9.21 24.19 -13.59
C MET A 496 9.31 25.48 -14.44
N ILE A 497 10.25 25.59 -15.38
CA ILE A 497 10.34 26.75 -16.29
C ILE A 497 9.10 26.85 -17.20
N ILE A 498 8.60 25.71 -17.66
CA ILE A 498 7.42 25.63 -18.53
C ILE A 498 6.16 25.92 -17.71
N ASP A 499 6.03 25.28 -16.55
CA ASP A 499 4.79 25.27 -15.78
C ASP A 499 4.65 26.45 -14.80
N CYS A 500 5.74 27.17 -14.49
CA CYS A 500 5.74 28.29 -13.54
C CYS A 500 6.57 29.49 -14.06
N PRO A 501 5.92 30.49 -14.69
CA PRO A 501 6.61 31.69 -15.21
C PRO A 501 7.37 32.49 -14.14
N ALA A 502 6.82 32.62 -12.93
CA ALA A 502 7.49 33.33 -11.83
C ALA A 502 8.81 32.68 -11.42
N PHE A 503 8.85 31.34 -11.40
CA PHE A 503 10.08 30.59 -11.19
C PHE A 503 11.07 30.81 -12.33
N ALA A 504 10.61 30.72 -13.59
CA ALA A 504 11.46 30.90 -14.77
C ALA A 504 12.18 32.26 -14.75
N VAL A 505 11.46 33.35 -14.46
CA VAL A 505 12.04 34.70 -14.34
C VAL A 505 13.08 34.79 -13.23
N THR A 506 12.82 34.14 -12.08
CA THR A 506 13.76 34.10 -10.94
C THR A 506 15.01 33.30 -11.28
N LEU A 507 14.86 32.11 -11.87
CA LEU A 507 15.97 31.27 -12.30
C LEU A 507 16.84 31.96 -13.35
N TRP A 508 16.22 32.63 -14.33
CA TRP A 508 16.94 33.34 -15.37
C TRP A 508 17.87 34.40 -14.78
N ARG A 509 17.30 35.26 -13.93
CA ARG A 509 18.02 36.38 -13.31
C ARG A 509 19.16 35.92 -12.40
N LYS A 510 19.00 34.82 -11.67
CA LYS A 510 19.99 34.35 -10.71
C LYS A 510 21.05 33.40 -11.28
N ALA A 511 20.66 32.49 -12.19
CA ALA A 511 21.50 31.37 -12.58
C ALA A 511 21.93 31.36 -14.06
N LEU A 512 21.13 31.94 -14.98
CA LEU A 512 21.33 31.75 -16.43
C LEU A 512 21.75 33.00 -17.20
N LYS A 513 21.30 34.20 -16.80
CA LYS A 513 21.60 35.44 -17.53
C LYS A 513 23.12 35.66 -17.66
N GLY A 514 23.59 35.77 -18.90
CA GLY A 514 25.00 35.89 -19.28
C GLY A 514 25.81 34.59 -19.23
N LYS A 515 25.16 33.45 -18.94
CA LYS A 515 25.80 32.13 -18.75
C LYS A 515 25.21 31.05 -19.66
N CYS A 516 24.27 31.36 -20.56
CA CYS A 516 23.57 30.35 -21.36
C CYS A 516 24.52 29.51 -22.23
N LYS A 517 25.61 30.10 -22.73
CA LYS A 517 26.62 29.38 -23.53
C LYS A 517 27.26 28.21 -22.78
N ILE A 518 27.46 28.33 -21.47
CA ILE A 518 28.03 27.26 -20.62
C ILE A 518 27.11 26.04 -20.58
N TRP A 519 25.80 26.29 -20.64
CA TRP A 519 24.75 25.29 -20.48
C TRP A 519 24.10 24.89 -21.80
N ALA A 520 24.57 25.41 -22.93
CA ALA A 520 23.95 25.21 -24.24
C ALA A 520 24.19 23.82 -24.84
N GLU A 521 25.09 23.03 -24.24
CA GLU A 521 25.46 21.68 -24.69
C GLU A 521 25.03 20.60 -23.69
N GLY A 522 25.09 19.33 -24.09
CA GLY A 522 24.80 18.19 -23.22
C GLY A 522 23.36 18.15 -22.70
N HIS A 523 23.17 17.62 -21.49
CA HIS A 523 21.85 17.53 -20.84
C HIS A 523 21.31 18.88 -20.35
N SER A 524 22.20 19.80 -19.96
CA SER A 524 21.83 21.15 -19.52
C SER A 524 21.19 21.98 -20.63
N SER A 525 21.48 21.68 -21.89
CA SER A 525 20.86 22.35 -23.05
C SER A 525 19.34 22.34 -22.97
N LYS A 526 18.74 21.23 -22.48
CA LYS A 526 17.29 21.08 -22.34
C LYS A 526 16.68 22.05 -21.32
N VAL A 527 17.45 22.47 -20.32
CA VAL A 527 17.02 23.47 -19.33
C VAL A 527 16.98 24.85 -19.98
N VAL A 528 18.00 25.16 -20.79
CA VAL A 528 18.09 26.44 -21.51
C VAL A 528 17.01 26.55 -22.59
N THR A 529 16.78 25.48 -23.38
CA THR A 529 15.73 25.46 -24.40
C THR A 529 14.32 25.57 -23.81
N ALA A 530 14.12 25.19 -22.54
CA ALA A 530 12.82 25.28 -21.87
C ALA A 530 12.24 26.69 -21.86
N PHE A 531 13.10 27.72 -21.83
CA PHE A 531 12.67 29.13 -21.91
C PHE A 531 11.99 29.47 -23.24
N LEU A 532 12.38 28.81 -24.33
CA LEU A 532 11.77 28.97 -25.65
C LEU A 532 10.47 28.16 -25.78
N GLU A 533 10.38 27.05 -25.04
CA GLU A 533 9.21 26.17 -24.97
C GLU A 533 8.10 26.71 -24.05
N SER A 534 8.43 27.58 -23.10
CA SER A 534 7.49 28.11 -22.12
C SER A 534 6.25 28.73 -22.78
N PRO A 535 5.02 28.49 -22.31
CA PRO A 535 3.83 29.11 -22.87
C PRO A 535 3.76 30.63 -22.63
N SER A 536 4.55 31.17 -21.68
CA SER A 536 4.58 32.59 -21.37
C SER A 536 5.44 33.39 -22.34
N SER A 537 4.87 34.40 -22.99
CA SER A 537 5.61 35.32 -23.87
C SER A 537 6.69 36.09 -23.12
N GLU A 538 6.41 36.50 -21.88
CA GLU A 538 7.38 37.17 -21.01
C GLU A 538 8.65 36.33 -20.80
N VAL A 539 8.48 35.02 -20.55
CA VAL A 539 9.60 34.09 -20.34
C VAL A 539 10.40 33.90 -21.63
N LYS A 540 9.73 33.82 -22.79
CA LYS A 540 10.41 33.74 -24.10
C LYS A 540 11.22 34.99 -24.40
N ASP A 541 10.61 36.16 -24.22
CA ASP A 541 11.23 37.45 -24.54
C ASP A 541 12.44 37.72 -23.64
N LEU A 542 12.37 37.30 -22.38
CA LEU A 542 13.47 37.38 -21.41
C LEU A 542 14.74 36.65 -21.91
N ALA A 543 14.57 35.50 -22.55
CA ALA A 543 15.67 34.63 -22.98
C ALA A 543 16.14 34.90 -24.42
N LYS A 544 15.26 35.44 -25.26
CA LYS A 544 15.43 35.55 -26.72
C LYS A 544 16.77 36.14 -27.14
N HIS A 545 17.17 37.27 -26.54
CA HIS A 545 18.40 37.96 -26.93
C HIS A 545 19.68 37.13 -26.71
N GLU A 546 19.72 36.32 -25.66
CA GLU A 546 20.90 35.51 -25.34
C GLU A 546 20.88 34.16 -26.05
N LEU A 547 19.70 33.60 -26.31
CA LEU A 547 19.55 32.30 -26.94
C LEU A 547 19.59 32.35 -28.47
N GLN A 548 19.12 33.44 -29.10
CA GLN A 548 19.09 33.55 -30.56
C GLN A 548 20.48 33.34 -31.22
N PRO A 549 21.57 33.96 -30.73
CA PRO A 549 22.89 33.72 -31.31
C PRO A 549 23.36 32.26 -31.18
N LEU A 550 22.97 31.56 -30.11
CA LEU A 550 23.31 30.15 -29.88
C LEU A 550 22.52 29.23 -30.82
N ILE A 551 21.30 29.63 -31.19
CA ILE A 551 20.47 28.95 -32.20
C ILE A 551 21.06 29.17 -33.59
N ASP A 552 21.37 30.43 -33.94
CA ASP A 552 21.87 30.80 -35.26
C ASP A 552 23.23 30.14 -35.57
N THR A 553 24.04 29.93 -34.54
CA THR A 553 25.34 29.21 -34.62
C THR A 553 25.20 27.69 -34.56
N GLY A 554 23.99 27.16 -34.39
CA GLY A 554 23.70 25.72 -34.36
C GLY A 554 24.12 25.01 -33.07
N ILE A 555 24.58 25.75 -32.05
CA ILE A 555 24.98 25.21 -30.74
C ILE A 555 23.73 24.73 -29.99
N LEU A 556 22.68 25.56 -29.97
CA LEU A 556 21.41 25.24 -29.33
C LEU A 556 20.40 24.75 -30.37
N LYS A 557 19.95 23.51 -30.24
CA LYS A 557 18.91 22.96 -31.12
C LYS A 557 17.53 23.41 -30.64
N VAL A 558 16.75 24.02 -31.53
CA VAL A 558 15.35 24.35 -31.26
C VAL A 558 14.53 23.05 -31.35
N PRO A 559 13.68 22.75 -30.35
CA PRO A 559 12.76 21.62 -30.42
C PRO A 559 11.81 21.76 -31.62
N ASP A 560 11.69 20.70 -32.41
CA ASP A 560 10.79 20.69 -33.57
C ASP A 560 9.33 20.60 -33.07
N HIS A 561 8.54 21.66 -33.24
CA HIS A 561 7.18 21.77 -32.69
C HIS A 561 6.23 20.63 -33.13
N LYS A 562 6.56 19.89 -34.20
CA LYS A 562 5.78 18.75 -34.70
C LYS A 562 6.01 17.42 -33.94
N ALA A 563 7.01 17.34 -33.07
CA ALA A 563 7.32 16.12 -32.33
C ALA A 563 6.64 16.02 -30.94
N MET A 564 6.00 17.11 -30.47
CA MET A 564 5.43 17.20 -29.12
C MET A 564 3.91 16.92 -29.05
N GLU A 565 3.22 16.72 -30.17
CA GLU A 565 1.78 16.37 -30.24
C GLU A 565 1.52 14.85 -30.40
N LYS A 566 2.45 13.97 -30.00
CA LYS A 566 2.30 12.51 -30.16
C LYS A 566 2.48 11.66 -28.92
#